data_AF-A0A7V5PZ28-F1
#
_entry.id   AF-A0A7V5PZ28-F1
#
_cell.length_a   1.000
_cell.length_b   1.000
_cell.length_c   1.000
_cell.angle_alpha   90.00
_cell.angle_beta   90.00
_cell.angle_gamma   90.00
#
_symmetry.space_group_name_H-M   'P 1'
#
loop_
_entity.id
_entity.type
_entity.pdbx_description
1 polymer ?
#
loop_
_entity_poly.entity_id
_entity_poly.type
_entity_poly.pdbx_seq_one_letter_code
_entity_poly.pdbx_strand_id
1 'polypeptide(L)'
;PVAGFFWALLLAAPFIGIIFAPGLKDMGFMMTGGGALLGVLLSVAKMRSRVVDDLVVNMIDVGEETGELDTMLYKVADTFDEEVRTLTDGLMALLEPLLIVFLGVSVGFIVISLFLPLVELISSLSG
;
A
#
# COMPACT_ATOMS: atom_id res chain seq x y z
N PRO A 1 4.60 1.12 -31.25
CA PRO A 1 3.90 -0.19 -31.34
C PRO A 1 3.91 -0.99 -30.03
N VAL A 2 5.03 -1.12 -29.32
CA VAL A 2 5.12 -1.89 -28.05
C VAL A 2 4.75 -1.05 -26.81
N ALA A 3 5.17 0.22 -26.76
CA ALA A 3 4.84 1.13 -25.65
C ALA A 3 3.33 1.47 -25.53
N GLY A 4 2.61 1.50 -26.67
CA GLY A 4 1.17 1.76 -26.70
C GLY A 4 0.35 0.56 -26.20
N PHE A 5 0.80 -0.66 -26.46
CA PHE A 5 0.22 -1.88 -25.90
C PHE A 5 0.44 -1.96 -24.39
N PHE A 6 1.64 -1.58 -23.92
CA PHE A 6 1.96 -1.51 -22.50
C PHE A 6 1.06 -0.50 -21.76
N TRP A 7 0.86 0.69 -22.32
CA TRP A 7 -0.05 1.70 -21.75
C TRP A 7 -1.53 1.31 -21.82
N ALA A 8 -1.96 0.64 -22.89
CA ALA A 8 -3.34 0.15 -23.02
C ALA A 8 -3.64 -0.98 -22.05
N LEU A 9 -2.70 -1.90 -21.81
CA LEU A 9 -2.82 -2.97 -20.80
C LEU A 9 -2.83 -2.40 -19.38
N LEU A 10 -1.99 -1.39 -19.12
CA LEU A 10 -1.93 -0.69 -17.83
C LEU A 10 -3.21 0.10 -17.53
N LEU A 11 -3.84 0.71 -18.56
CA LEU A 11 -5.13 1.38 -18.45
C LEU A 11 -6.33 0.41 -18.42
N ALA A 12 -6.20 -0.77 -19.02
CA ALA A 12 -7.26 -1.78 -19.07
C ALA A 12 -7.33 -2.67 -17.82
N ALA A 13 -6.35 -2.62 -16.92
CA ALA A 13 -6.38 -3.34 -15.66
C ALA A 13 -7.19 -2.55 -14.60
N PRO A 14 -8.42 -2.97 -14.25
CA PRO A 14 -9.25 -2.27 -13.25
C PRO A 14 -8.63 -2.27 -11.83
N PHE A 15 -7.62 -3.09 -11.59
CA PHE A 15 -6.97 -3.24 -10.29
C PHE A 15 -6.16 -2.01 -9.83
N ILE A 16 -5.56 -1.25 -10.76
CA ILE A 16 -4.83 0.00 -10.40
C ILE A 16 -5.81 1.09 -9.94
N GLY A 17 -7.02 1.12 -10.51
CA GLY A 17 -8.08 2.04 -10.10
C GLY A 17 -8.65 1.72 -8.71
N ILE A 18 -8.77 0.45 -8.33
CA ILE A 18 -9.29 0.03 -7.03
C ILE A 18 -8.33 0.39 -5.87
N ILE A 19 -7.02 0.41 -6.12
CA ILE A 19 -6.01 0.81 -5.12
C ILE A 19 -5.95 2.34 -4.95
N PHE A 20 -6.20 3.12 -6.02
CA PHE A 20 -6.08 4.60 -5.98
C PHE A 20 -7.40 5.34 -5.70
N ALA A 21 -8.56 4.71 -5.97
CA ALA A 21 -9.88 5.30 -5.76
C ALA A 21 -10.29 5.58 -4.29
N PRO A 22 -9.93 4.75 -3.28
CA PRO A 22 -10.35 5.07 -1.91
C PRO A 22 -9.61 6.30 -1.34
N GLY A 23 -8.39 6.59 -1.80
CA GLY A 23 -7.58 7.70 -1.24
C GLY A 23 -7.97 9.11 -1.69
N LEU A 24 -8.44 9.29 -2.92
CA LEU A 24 -8.81 10.63 -3.42
C LEU A 24 -10.20 11.10 -2.98
N LYS A 25 -11.13 10.16 -2.74
CA LYS A 25 -12.50 10.48 -2.31
C LYS A 25 -12.54 11.03 -0.89
N ASP A 26 -11.64 10.57 -0.03
CA ASP A 26 -11.53 11.03 1.37
C ASP A 26 -10.83 12.40 1.48
N MET A 27 -9.88 12.70 0.58
CA MET A 27 -9.21 14.01 0.53
C MET A 27 -10.16 15.16 0.12
N GLY A 28 -11.14 14.90 -0.74
CA GLY A 28 -12.16 15.89 -1.12
C GLY A 28 -13.11 16.23 0.03
N PHE A 29 -13.34 15.30 0.95
CA PHE A 29 -14.22 15.50 2.11
C PHE A 29 -13.52 16.24 3.26
N MET A 30 -12.20 16.14 3.38
CA MET A 30 -11.42 16.78 4.46
C MET A 30 -11.16 18.28 4.25
N MET A 31 -11.33 18.82 3.03
CA MET A 31 -11.07 20.25 2.74
C MET A 31 -12.25 21.20 3.05
N THR A 32 -13.44 20.69 3.39
CA THR A 32 -14.65 21.53 3.56
C THR A 32 -15.25 21.47 4.97
N GLY A 33 -14.43 21.51 6.01
CA GLY A 33 -14.91 21.66 7.39
C GLY A 33 -13.80 22.11 8.34
N GLY A 34 -14.11 23.06 9.23
CA GLY A 34 -13.19 23.70 10.19
C GLY A 34 -12.46 22.80 11.21
N GLY A 35 -12.43 21.48 11.00
CA GLY A 35 -11.60 20.52 11.76
C GLY A 35 -10.17 20.38 11.25
N ALA A 36 -9.83 20.99 10.11
CA ALA A 36 -8.49 20.89 9.50
C ALA A 36 -7.38 21.45 10.41
N LEU A 37 -7.64 22.49 11.19
CA LEU A 37 -6.66 23.02 12.14
C LEU A 37 -6.36 22.02 13.27
N LEU A 38 -7.37 21.31 13.76
CA LEU A 38 -7.19 20.31 14.82
C LEU A 38 -6.45 19.07 14.30
N GLY A 39 -6.79 18.61 13.08
CA GLY A 39 -6.13 17.47 12.45
C GLY A 39 -4.66 17.73 12.08
N VAL A 40 -4.35 18.93 11.57
CA VAL A 40 -2.96 19.31 11.24
C VAL A 40 -2.13 19.57 12.51
N LEU A 41 -2.71 20.16 13.56
CA LEU A 41 -2.03 20.34 14.85
C LEU A 41 -1.71 19.00 15.52
N LEU A 42 -2.65 18.05 15.51
CA LEU A 42 -2.40 16.67 15.99
C LEU A 42 -1.33 15.97 15.14
N SER A 43 -1.36 16.16 13.82
CA SER A 43 -0.39 15.55 12.90
C SER A 43 1.04 16.08 13.10
N VAL A 44 1.19 17.36 13.46
CA VAL A 44 2.50 17.98 13.74
C VAL A 44 3.03 17.57 15.12
N ALA A 45 2.17 17.38 16.11
CA ALA A 45 2.56 16.81 17.40
C ALA A 45 3.08 15.38 17.25
N LYS A 46 2.39 14.53 16.47
CA LYS A 46 2.78 13.14 16.18
C LYS A 46 4.11 13.02 15.40
N MET A 47 4.56 14.09 14.73
CA MET A 47 5.85 14.11 14.03
C MET A 47 7.06 14.35 14.94
N ARG A 48 6.89 14.85 16.17
CA ARG A 48 8.01 15.17 17.07
C ARG A 48 8.49 13.99 17.91
N SER A 49 7.64 12.99 18.13
CA SER A 49 7.89 11.79 18.95
C SER A 49 7.89 10.49 18.11
N ARG A 50 8.50 10.51 16.92
CA ARG A 50 8.51 9.38 15.94
C ARG A 50 8.89 7.98 16.47
N VAL A 51 9.32 7.85 17.71
CA VAL A 51 9.77 6.59 18.33
C VAL A 51 8.84 6.11 19.45
N VAL A 52 8.00 6.99 20.01
CA VAL A 52 7.13 6.65 21.15
C VAL A 52 5.72 7.16 20.84
N ASP A 53 4.81 6.23 20.59
CA ASP A 53 3.40 6.55 20.35
C ASP A 53 2.72 7.00 21.64
N ASP A 54 1.66 7.79 21.52
CA ASP A 54 0.91 8.34 22.68
C ASP A 54 0.33 7.21 23.56
N LEU A 55 0.12 6.03 22.98
CA LEU A 55 -0.25 4.79 23.68
C LEU A 55 0.78 4.40 24.75
N VAL A 56 2.07 4.48 24.42
CA VAL A 56 3.17 4.08 25.31
C VAL A 56 3.27 5.04 26.49
N VAL A 57 3.15 6.35 26.22
CA VAL A 57 3.17 7.39 27.27
C VAL A 57 2.01 7.19 28.24
N ASN A 58 0.80 7.01 27.74
CA ASN A 58 -0.37 6.77 28.59
C ASN A 58 -0.29 5.47 29.40
N MET A 59 0.29 4.40 28.83
CA MET A 59 0.48 3.13 29.56
C MET A 59 1.55 3.23 30.65
N ILE A 60 2.61 4.01 30.43
CA ILE A 60 3.62 4.31 31.44
C ILE A 60 3.02 5.16 32.56
N ASP A 61 2.29 6.23 32.24
CA ASP A 61 1.63 7.10 33.23
C ASP A 61 0.65 6.30 34.12
N VAL A 62 -0.18 5.44 33.50
CA VAL A 62 -1.11 4.57 34.24
C VAL A 62 -0.36 3.54 35.08
N GLY A 63 0.73 2.95 34.54
CA GLY A 63 1.54 1.97 35.26
C GLY A 63 2.32 2.57 36.44
N GLU A 64 2.71 3.83 36.35
CA GLU A 64 3.34 4.57 37.44
C GLU A 64 2.32 4.99 38.50
N GLU A 65 1.11 5.38 38.09
CA GLU A 65 0.01 5.73 39.01
C GLU A 65 -0.52 4.50 39.79
N THR A 66 -0.59 3.32 39.15
CA THR A 66 -1.02 2.07 39.81
C THR A 66 0.10 1.29 40.47
N GLY A 67 1.36 1.67 40.22
CA GLY A 67 2.54 0.91 40.67
C GLY A 67 2.76 -0.41 39.93
N GLU A 68 2.07 -0.63 38.81
CA GLU A 68 2.13 -1.84 37.97
C GLU A 68 2.82 -1.58 36.62
N LEU A 69 3.87 -0.76 36.61
CA LEU A 69 4.60 -0.38 35.39
C LEU A 69 5.06 -1.60 34.56
N ASP A 70 5.53 -2.66 35.22
CA ASP A 70 5.99 -3.89 34.55
C ASP A 70 4.85 -4.52 33.72
N THR A 71 3.67 -4.68 34.31
CA THR A 71 2.47 -5.21 33.63
C THR A 71 2.05 -4.34 32.45
N MET A 72 2.14 -3.02 32.58
CA MET A 72 1.79 -2.09 31.51
C MET A 72 2.81 -2.09 30.37
N LEU A 73 4.10 -2.26 30.66
CA LEU A 73 5.15 -2.42 29.64
C LEU A 73 4.99 -3.72 28.84
N TYR A 74 4.56 -4.82 29.47
CA TYR A 74 4.20 -6.04 28.73
C TYR A 74 3.04 -5.82 27.77
N LYS A 75 1.99 -5.09 28.17
CA LYS A 75 0.88 -4.73 27.25
C LYS A 75 1.33 -3.88 26.07
N VAL A 76 2.27 -2.96 26.30
CA VAL A 76 2.85 -2.15 25.23
C VAL A 76 3.60 -3.05 24.23
N ALA A 77 4.40 -4.00 24.73
CA ALA A 77 5.10 -4.96 23.88
C ALA A 77 4.14 -5.83 23.05
N ASP A 78 3.09 -6.38 23.68
CA ASP A 78 2.06 -7.18 23.01
C ASP A 78 1.35 -6.36 21.90
N THR A 79 1.11 -5.07 22.15
CA THR A 79 0.47 -4.19 21.16
C THR A 79 1.37 -3.95 19.95
N PHE A 80 2.67 -3.71 20.17
CA PHE A 80 3.62 -3.56 19.08
C PHE A 80 3.80 -4.84 18.27
N ASP A 81 3.82 -6.01 18.92
CA ASP A 81 3.91 -7.30 18.23
C ASP A 81 2.70 -7.52 17.31
N GLU A 82 1.49 -7.20 17.77
CA GLU A 82 0.28 -7.31 16.95
C GLU A 82 0.25 -6.29 15.81
N GLU A 83 0.72 -5.05 16.03
CA GLU A 83 0.86 -4.05 14.97
C GLU A 83 1.87 -4.50 13.90
N VAL A 84 3.04 -4.98 14.31
CA VAL A 84 4.08 -5.49 13.40
C VAL A 84 3.54 -6.68 12.62
N ARG A 85 2.81 -7.59 13.27
CA ARG A 85 2.19 -8.74 12.62
C ARG A 85 1.16 -8.31 11.58
N THR A 86 0.26 -7.39 11.93
CA THR A 86 -0.75 -6.84 11.02
C THR A 86 -0.12 -6.16 9.81
N LEU A 87 0.93 -5.36 10.02
CA LEU A 87 1.67 -4.71 8.95
C LEU A 87 2.35 -5.73 8.04
N THR A 88 2.97 -6.77 8.62
CA THR A 88 3.65 -7.82 7.88
C THR A 88 2.66 -8.63 7.04
N ASP A 89 1.52 -9.01 7.61
CA ASP A 89 0.45 -9.72 6.92
C ASP A 89 -0.13 -8.87 5.77
N GLY A 90 -0.32 -7.57 6.00
CA GLY A 90 -0.75 -6.63 4.96
C GLY A 90 0.27 -6.48 3.83
N LEU A 91 1.56 -6.42 4.15
CA LEU A 91 2.63 -6.37 3.14
C LEU A 91 2.67 -7.65 2.31
N MET A 92 2.52 -8.82 2.93
CA MET A 92 2.46 -10.11 2.22
C MET A 92 1.23 -10.20 1.31
N ALA A 93 0.07 -9.75 1.78
CA ALA A 93 -1.17 -9.71 0.99
C ALA A 93 -1.06 -8.81 -0.25
N LEU A 94 -0.25 -7.74 -0.21
CA LEU A 94 0.02 -6.88 -1.37
C LEU A 94 1.10 -7.45 -2.30
N LEU A 95 2.01 -8.27 -1.78
CA LEU A 95 3.09 -8.86 -2.57
C LEU A 95 2.55 -9.93 -3.54
N GLU A 96 1.55 -10.71 -3.11
CA GLU A 96 0.90 -11.74 -3.94
C GLU A 96 0.33 -11.19 -5.27
N PRO A 97 -0.53 -10.16 -5.31
CA PRO A 97 -1.05 -9.62 -6.56
C PRO A 97 0.05 -8.96 -7.41
N LEU A 98 1.07 -8.38 -6.79
CA LEU A 98 2.19 -7.75 -7.49
C LEU A 98 2.97 -8.77 -8.33
N LEU A 99 3.25 -9.96 -7.78
CA LEU A 99 3.94 -11.02 -8.49
C LEU A 99 3.13 -11.55 -9.68
N ILE A 100 1.81 -11.71 -9.53
CA ILE A 100 0.93 -12.18 -10.61
C ILE A 100 0.88 -11.17 -11.76
N VAL A 101 0.79 -9.87 -11.45
CA VAL A 101 0.84 -8.80 -12.47
C VAL A 101 2.18 -8.81 -13.18
N PHE A 102 3.28 -8.91 -12.44
CA PHE A 102 4.63 -8.97 -13.02
C PHE A 102 4.81 -10.17 -13.97
N LEU A 103 4.34 -11.36 -13.56
CA LEU A 103 4.43 -12.58 -14.35
C LEU A 103 3.53 -12.49 -15.59
N GLY A 104 2.31 -11.98 -15.45
CA GLY A 104 1.38 -11.79 -16.56
C GLY A 104 1.94 -10.85 -17.65
N VAL A 105 2.54 -9.74 -17.24
CA VAL A 105 3.21 -8.80 -18.16
C VAL A 105 4.41 -9.45 -18.84
N SER A 106 5.24 -10.16 -18.08
CA SER A 106 6.46 -10.82 -18.60
C SER A 106 6.14 -11.89 -19.64
N VAL A 107 5.15 -12.76 -19.36
CA VAL A 107 4.72 -13.81 -20.29
C VAL A 107 4.03 -13.21 -21.51
N GLY A 108 3.17 -12.20 -21.31
CA GLY A 108 2.50 -11.50 -22.42
C GLY A 108 3.50 -10.84 -23.38
N PHE A 109 4.58 -10.25 -22.85
CA PHE A 109 5.66 -9.67 -23.65
C PHE A 109 6.33 -10.73 -24.55
N ILE A 110 6.66 -11.90 -24.01
CA ILE A 110 7.28 -12.99 -24.77
C ILE A 110 6.37 -13.46 -25.90
N VAL A 111 5.09 -13.69 -25.60
CA VAL A 111 4.12 -14.18 -26.61
C VAL A 111 4.01 -13.20 -27.77
N ILE A 112 3.83 -11.90 -27.50
CA ILE A 112 3.71 -10.89 -28.55
C ILE A 112 5.00 -10.80 -29.39
N SER A 113 6.16 -10.87 -28.73
CA SER A 113 7.46 -10.85 -29.40
C SER A 113 7.66 -12.05 -30.33
N LEU A 114 6.98 -13.18 -30.10
CA LEU A 114 7.06 -14.37 -30.95
C LEU A 114 5.98 -14.41 -32.03
N PHE A 115 4.77 -13.94 -31.74
CA PHE A 115 3.65 -14.00 -32.69
C PHE A 115 3.77 -12.97 -33.82
N LEU A 116 4.24 -11.75 -33.54
CA LEU A 116 4.45 -10.74 -34.58
C LEU A 116 5.37 -11.19 -35.73
N PRO A 117 6.61 -11.67 -35.48
CA PRO A 117 7.50 -12.11 -36.55
C PRO A 117 6.99 -13.36 -37.27
N LEU A 118 6.24 -14.23 -36.59
CA LEU A 118 5.64 -15.41 -37.23
C LEU A 118 4.59 -15.00 -38.27
N VAL A 119 3.75 -14.02 -37.97
CA VAL A 119 2.75 -13.49 -38.92
C VAL A 119 3.44 -12.80 -40.10
N GLU A 120 4.52 -12.05 -39.86
CA GLU A 120 5.32 -11.43 -40.92
C GLU A 120 5.92 -12.48 -41.86
N LEU A 121 6.50 -13.56 -41.31
CA LEU A 121 7.05 -14.66 -42.12
C LEU A 121 5.99 -15.34 -42.99
N ILE A 122 4.81 -15.64 -42.43
CA ILE A 122 3.70 -16.23 -43.20
C ILE A 122 3.24 -15.27 -44.30
N SER A 123 3.12 -13.98 -44.01
CA SER A 123 2.72 -12.99 -45.01
C SER A 123 3.72 -12.85 -46.16
N SER A 124 5.02 -12.97 -45.87
CA SER A 124 6.09 -12.88 -46.87
C SER A 124 6.20 -14.11 -47.79
N LEU A 125 5.70 -15.25 -47.34
CA LEU A 125 5.67 -16.51 -48.11
C LEU A 125 4.34 -16.73 -48.84
N SER A 126 3.31 -15.95 -48.50
CA SER A 126 1.96 -16.05 -49.07
C SER A 126 1.72 -15.09 -50.24
N GLY A 127 2.72 -14.29 -50.64
CA GLY A 127 2.70 -13.42 -51.84
C GLY A 127 3.72 -13.88 -52.86
#